data_AF-A0A0A9GPV2-F1
#
_entry.id   AF-A0A0A9GPV2-F1
#
_cell.length_a   1.000
_cell.length_b   1.000
_cell.length_c   1.000
_cell.angle_alpha   90.00
_cell.angle_beta   90.00
_cell.angle_gamma   90.00
#
_symmetry.space_group_name_H-M   'P 1'
#
loop_
_entity.id
_entity.type
_entity.pdbx_description
1 polymer ?
#
loop_
_entity_poly.entity_id
_entity_poly.type
_entity_poly.pdbx_seq_one_letter_code
_entity_poly.pdbx_strand_id
1 'polypeptide(L)' 'MRKDGLQPNVDEYDKLIQSLCLKATDWRAAEKLLEEMEDSGLCLKGISRSLIAAVKELEGEEMQSKASQEA' A
#
# COMPACT_ATOMS: atom_id res chain seq x y z
N MET A 1 -13.32 -5.12 -13.82
CA MET A 1 -11.90 -5.05 -14.24
C MET A 1 -11.28 -6.44 -14.28
N ARG A 2 -10.72 -6.98 -13.19
CA ARG A 2 -10.06 -8.31 -13.27
C ARG A 2 -11.00 -9.49 -13.55
N LYS A 3 -12.21 -9.48 -12.97
CA LYS A 3 -13.25 -10.50 -13.22
C LYS A 3 -13.72 -10.53 -14.68
N ASP A 4 -13.48 -9.45 -15.42
CA ASP A 4 -13.83 -9.29 -16.82
C ASP A 4 -12.62 -9.52 -17.74
N GLY A 5 -11.49 -10.00 -17.20
CA GLY A 5 -10.25 -10.23 -17.94
C GLY A 5 -9.42 -8.97 -18.22
N LEU A 6 -9.81 -7.81 -17.70
CA LEU A 6 -9.05 -6.57 -17.85
C LEU A 6 -7.94 -6.52 -16.79
N GLN A 7 -6.69 -6.60 -17.26
CA GLN A 7 -5.51 -6.43 -16.42
C GLN A 7 -5.36 -4.95 -16.04
N PRO A 8 -5.15 -4.62 -14.75
CA PRO A 8 -4.99 -3.23 -14.37
C PRO A 8 -3.70 -2.66 -14.92
N ASN A 9 -3.72 -1.38 -15.29
CA ASN A 9 -2.54 -0.65 -15.71
C ASN A 9 -1.83 0.04 -14.52
N VAL A 10 -0.66 0.63 -14.79
CA VAL A 10 0.16 1.36 -13.80
C VAL A 10 -0.65 2.41 -13.03
N ASP A 11 -1.48 3.20 -13.73
CA ASP A 11 -2.24 4.28 -13.10
C ASP A 11 -3.37 3.75 -12.21
N GLU A 12 -3.95 2.61 -12.55
CA GLU A 12 -4.97 1.95 -11.72
C GLU A 12 -4.38 1.37 -10.44
N TYR A 13 -3.24 0.68 -10.54
CA TYR A 13 -2.49 0.23 -9.37
C TYR A 13 -2.05 1.41 -8.49
N ASP A 14 -1.51 2.47 -9.08
CA ASP A 14 -1.05 3.66 -8.34
C ASP A 14 -2.19 4.31 -7.55
N LYS A 15 -3.38 4.47 -8.16
CA LYS A 15 -4.57 5.00 -7.47
C LYS A 15 -5.07 4.09 -6.35
N LEU A 16 -5.05 2.77 -6.55
CA LEU A 16 -5.46 1.81 -5.53
C LEU A 16 -4.50 1.83 -4.33
N ILE A 17 -3.19 1.81 -4.58
CA ILE A 17 -2.16 1.89 -3.55
C ILE A 17 -2.28 3.20 -2.77
N GLN A 18 -2.40 4.34 -3.46
CA GLN A 18 -2.61 5.63 -2.80
C GLN A 18 -3.89 5.65 -1.97
N SER A 19 -5.00 5.08 -2.46
CA SER A 19 -6.24 5.01 -1.70
C SER A 19 -6.09 4.15 -0.44
N LEU A 20 -5.40 3.02 -0.53
CA LEU A 20 -5.18 2.13 0.62
C LEU A 20 -4.29 2.79 1.67
N CYS A 21 -3.20 3.44 1.25
CA CYS A 21 -2.30 4.15 2.14
C CYS A 21 -2.95 5.38 2.78
N LEU A 22 -3.60 6.25 2.00
CA LEU A 22 -4.03 7.57 2.47
C LEU A 22 -5.42 7.57 3.12
N LYS A 23 -6.31 6.64 2.75
CA LYS A 23 -7.69 6.62 3.23
C LYS A 23 -7.98 5.46 4.17
N ALA A 24 -7.51 4.27 3.83
CA ALA A 24 -7.74 3.06 4.62
C ALA A 24 -6.61 2.78 5.62
N THR A 25 -5.49 3.51 5.51
CA THR A 25 -4.23 3.26 6.24
C THR A 25 -3.75 1.80 6.17
N ASP A 26 -4.17 1.05 5.15
CA ASP A 26 -3.89 -0.38 5.01
C ASP A 26 -2.64 -0.58 4.14
N TRP A 27 -1.48 -0.38 4.75
CA TRP A 27 -0.20 -0.58 4.05
C TRP A 27 0.03 -2.04 3.66
N ARG A 28 -0.57 -3.02 4.36
CA ARG A 28 -0.41 -4.45 4.06
C ARG A 28 -1.07 -4.82 2.74
N ALA A 29 -2.30 -4.35 2.51
CA ALA A 29 -2.96 -4.53 1.23
C ALA A 29 -2.27 -3.76 0.10
N ALA A 30 -1.73 -2.56 0.40
CA ALA A 30 -0.98 -1.78 -0.56
C ALA A 30 0.34 -2.46 -0.98
N GLU A 31 1.07 -3.07 -0.04
CA GLU A 31 2.29 -3.85 -0.28
C GLU A 31 2.01 -5.06 -1.18
N LYS A 32 0.93 -5.82 -0.94
CA LYS A 32 0.53 -6.94 -1.81
C LYS A 32 0.18 -6.50 -3.24
N LEU A 33 -0.48 -5.35 -3.38
CA LEU A 33 -0.79 -4.81 -4.71
C LEU A 33 0.45 -4.34 -5.46
N LEU A 34 1.45 -3.81 -4.73
CA LEU A 34 2.76 -3.46 -5.28
C LEU A 34 3.47 -4.72 -5.79
N GLU A 35 3.53 -5.79 -4.99
CA GLU A 35 4.14 -7.07 -5.39
C GLU A 35 3.45 -7.64 -6.64
N GLU A 36 2.11 -7.67 -6.66
CA GLU A 36 1.37 -8.16 -7.83
C GLU A 36 1.64 -7.35 -9.10
N MET A 37 1.80 -6.03 -8.94
CA MET A 37 2.11 -5.16 -10.06
C MET A 37 3.51 -5.44 -10.61
N GLU A 38 4.50 -5.66 -9.74
CA GLU A 38 5.87 -6.02 -10.11
C GLU A 38 5.92 -7.40 -10.79
N ASP A 39 5.19 -8.39 -10.27
CA ASP A 39 5.03 -9.71 -10.87
C ASP A 39 4.37 -9.66 -12.27
N SER A 40 3.52 -8.66 -12.49
CA SER A 40 2.90 -8.38 -13.78
C SER A 40 3.85 -7.67 -14.77
N GLY A 41 5.10 -7.41 -14.37
CA GLY A 41 6.11 -6.72 -15.19
C GLY A 41 5.90 -5.21 -15.30
N LEU A 42 5.04 -4.63 -14.46
CA LEU A 42 4.77 -3.20 -14.46
C LEU A 42 5.62 -2.50 -13.41
N CYS A 43 6.20 -1.35 -13.75
CA CYS A 43 7.06 -0.58 -12.84
C CYS A 43 6.30 0.61 -12.26
N LEU A 44 6.29 0.72 -10.93
CA LEU A 44 5.64 1.81 -10.22
C LEU A 44 6.53 3.04 -10.13
N LYS A 45 5.90 4.19 -9.91
CA LYS A 45 6.59 5.44 -9.56
C LYS A 45 7.16 5.29 -8.15
N GLY A 46 8.38 5.80 -7.92
CA GLY A 46 9.06 5.69 -6.62
C GLY A 46 8.25 6.25 -5.43
N ILE A 47 7.34 7.20 -5.70
CA ILE A 47 6.44 7.80 -4.70
C ILE A 47 5.60 6.74 -3.97
N SER A 48 5.09 5.73 -4.68
CA SER A 48 4.12 4.78 -4.12
C SER A 48 4.79 3.81 -3.14
N ARG A 49 6.05 3.43 -3.38
CA ARG A 49 6.86 2.65 -2.43
C ARG A 49 7.15 3.45 -1.15
N SER A 50 7.57 4.70 -1.30
CA SER A 50 7.83 5.58 -0.15
C SER A 50 6.58 5.81 0.70
N LEU A 51 5.41 5.92 0.05
CA LEU A 51 4.13 6.08 0.74
C LEU A 51 3.76 4.84 1.58
N ILE A 52 3.94 3.63 1.04
CA ILE A 52 3.72 2.37 1.79
C ILE A 52 4.63 2.31 3.01
N ALA A 53 5.92 2.64 2.84
CA ALA A 53 6.89 2.64 3.94
C ALA A 53 6.50 3.63 5.05
N ALA A 54 6.09 4.85 4.68
CA ALA A 54 5.65 5.87 5.64
C ALA A 54 4.42 5.42 6.44
N VAL A 55 3.40 4.84 5.78
CA VAL A 55 2.20 4.36 6.49
C VAL A 55 2.51 3.16 7.40
N LYS A 56 3.43 2.29 6.98
CA LYS A 56 3.92 1.15 7.78
C LYS A 56 4.66 1.61 9.04
N GLU A 57 5.48 2.65 8.95
CA GLU A 57 6.16 3.27 10.09
C GLU A 57 5.16 3.92 11.05
N LEU A 58 4.18 4.68 10.53
CA LEU A 58 3.12 5.30 11.32
C LEU A 58 2.28 4.26 12.11
N GLU A 59 1.95 3.11 11.52
CA GLU A 59 1.30 2.02 12.26
C GLU A 59 2.21 1.42 13.35
N GLY A 60 3.52 1.31 13.09
CA GLY A 60 4.50 0.82 14.06
C GLY A 60 4.64 1.71 15.29
N GLU A 61 4.58 3.03 15.10
CA GLU A 61 4.63 4.02 16.18
C GLU A 61 3.35 4.03 17.03
N GLU A 62 2.16 3.82 16.43
CA GLU A 62 0.90 3.68 17.19
C GLU A 62 0.93 2.48 18.16
N MET A 63 1.61 1.39 17.78
CA MET A 63 1.69 0.17 18.58
C MET A 63 2.60 0.35 19.82
N GLN A 64 3.65 1.19 19.72
CA GLN A 64 4.55 1.51 20.82
C GLN A 64 3.95 2.52 21.81
N SER A 65 3.15 3.46 21.31
CA SER A 65 2.43 4.44 22.14
C SER A 65 1.37 3.76 23.03
N LYS A 66 0.57 2.84 22.48
CA LYS A 66 -0.47 2.12 23.24
C LYS A 66 0.10 1.17 24.30
N ALA A 67 1.20 0.47 23.99
CA ALA A 67 1.86 -0.45 24.94
C ALA A 67 2.50 0.26 26.15
N SER A 68 2.88 1.54 26.00
CA SER A 68 3.47 2.34 27.08
C SER A 68 2.43 2.99 28.01
N GLN A 69 1.15 2.98 27.64
CA GLN A 69 0.05 3.52 28.45
C GLN A 69 -0.68 2.45 29.29
N GLU A 70 -0.36 1.18 29.10
CA GLU A 70 -0.95 0.04 29.81
C GLU A 70 0.01 -0.66 30.81
N ALA A 71 1.21 -0.11 31.03
CA ALA A 71 2.21 -0.59 31.99
C ALA A 71 2.36 0.37 33.18
#